data_AF-A0A9P8XYK9-F1
#
_entry.id   AF-A0A9P8XYK9-F1
#
_cell.length_a   1.000
_cell.length_b   1.000
_cell.length_c   1.000
_cell.angle_alpha   90.00
_cell.angle_beta   90.00
_cell.angle_gamma   90.00
#
_symmetry.space_group_name_H-M   'P 1'
#
loop_
_entity.id
_entity.type
_entity.pdbx_description
1 polymer ?
#
loop_
_entity_poly.entity_id
_entity_poly.type
_entity_poly.pdbx_seq_one_letter_code
_entity_poly.pdbx_strand_id
1 'polypeptide(L)'
;MCVDFVDGSARTKLWQTGGDNGWNSDPSLRIYFYANHEEPPEIPLIWSQRLTDSNLAIASLSLALTIQRGILAVLGFDWTLFSIPADLFMASFWSYSIAMQMSSDLSDLEHLSLRPWYLQRGCSAAKQQSADGGGEGQGWESACVRAQASFVMSLISL
;
A
#
# COMPACT_ATOMS: atom_id res chain seq x y z
N MET A 1 -2.73 24.35 4.59
CA MET A 1 -2.38 22.91 4.53
C MET A 1 -3.63 22.07 4.28
N CYS A 2 -4.46 22.44 3.29
CA CYS A 2 -5.77 21.80 3.00
C CYS A 2 -5.94 21.48 1.51
N VAL A 3 -4.86 21.52 0.71
CA VAL A 3 -4.92 21.27 -0.75
C VAL A 3 -4.45 19.86 -1.12
N ASP A 4 -3.78 19.15 -0.19
CA ASP A 4 -3.27 17.78 -0.43
C ASP A 4 -4.37 16.70 -0.42
N PHE A 5 -5.63 17.05 -0.11
CA PHE A 5 -6.75 16.09 -0.17
C PHE A 5 -7.34 15.98 -1.59
N VAL A 6 -7.26 17.05 -2.39
CA VAL A 6 -7.81 17.07 -3.76
C VAL A 6 -6.87 16.40 -4.75
N ASP A 7 -5.56 16.48 -4.51
CA ASP A 7 -4.56 15.71 -5.26
C ASP A 7 -4.01 14.55 -4.43
N GLY A 8 -4.94 13.78 -3.85
CA GLY A 8 -4.64 12.73 -2.90
C GLY A 8 -3.56 11.77 -3.39
N SER A 9 -2.74 11.29 -2.44
CA SER A 9 -1.75 10.25 -2.70
C SER A 9 -2.35 9.10 -3.54
N ALA A 10 -1.54 8.40 -4.34
CA ALA A 10 -2.01 7.28 -5.16
C ALA A 10 -2.88 6.30 -4.35
N ARG A 11 -2.54 6.07 -3.07
CA ARG A 11 -3.32 5.25 -2.14
C ARG A 11 -4.68 5.84 -1.80
N THR A 12 -4.78 7.15 -1.56
CA THR A 12 -6.07 7.81 -1.27
C THR A 12 -7.01 7.69 -2.47
N LYS A 13 -6.51 7.91 -3.69
CA LYS A 13 -7.29 7.72 -4.92
C LYS A 13 -7.74 6.27 -5.07
N LEU A 14 -6.87 5.30 -4.78
CA LEU A 14 -7.19 3.88 -4.80
C LEU A 14 -8.23 3.47 -3.74
N TRP A 15 -8.14 4.05 -2.54
CA TRP A 15 -9.11 3.83 -1.47
C TRP A 15 -10.47 4.39 -1.87
N GLN A 16 -10.52 5.64 -2.31
CA GLN A 16 -11.75 6.30 -2.77
C GLN A 16 -12.42 5.56 -3.92
N THR A 17 -11.65 5.13 -4.92
CA THR A 17 -12.20 4.33 -6.03
C THR A 17 -12.85 3.04 -5.53
N GLY A 18 -12.26 2.38 -4.54
CA GLY A 18 -12.91 1.21 -3.93
C GLY A 18 -14.22 1.58 -3.21
N GLY A 19 -14.21 2.70 -2.47
CA GLY A 19 -15.34 3.15 -1.65
C GLY A 19 -16.52 3.58 -2.50
N ASP A 20 -16.27 4.34 -3.57
CA ASP A 20 -17.27 4.73 -4.58
C ASP A 20 -17.95 3.51 -5.23
N ASN A 21 -17.26 2.36 -5.25
CA ASN A 21 -17.76 1.09 -5.80
C ASN A 21 -18.27 0.12 -4.72
N GLY A 22 -18.25 0.50 -3.45
CA GLY A 22 -18.64 -0.35 -2.33
C GLY A 22 -17.77 -1.60 -2.15
N TRP A 23 -16.50 -1.56 -2.57
CA TRP A 23 -15.57 -2.69 -2.46
C TRP A 23 -14.73 -2.67 -1.18
N ASN A 24 -14.71 -1.55 -0.48
CA ASN A 24 -14.05 -1.31 0.81
C ASN A 24 -14.73 -0.09 1.46
N SER A 25 -14.24 0.30 2.64
CA SER A 25 -14.72 1.52 3.30
C SER A 25 -14.51 2.76 2.44
N ASP A 26 -15.37 3.76 2.59
CA ASP A 26 -15.22 5.05 1.89
C ASP A 26 -14.42 6.04 2.76
N PRO A 27 -13.28 6.59 2.28
CA PRO A 27 -12.54 7.63 3.00
C PRO A 27 -13.35 8.90 3.26
N SER A 28 -14.38 9.19 2.45
CA SER A 28 -15.23 10.37 2.57
C SER A 28 -16.09 10.36 3.85
N LEU A 29 -16.44 9.17 4.35
CA LEU A 29 -17.22 8.99 5.58
C LEU A 29 -16.54 9.65 6.78
N ARG A 30 -15.22 9.75 6.78
CA ARG A 30 -14.49 10.44 7.87
C ARG A 30 -14.85 11.93 7.94
N ILE A 31 -15.08 12.58 6.79
CA ILE A 31 -15.52 13.98 6.74
C ILE A 31 -16.93 14.09 7.32
N TYR A 32 -17.80 13.11 7.03
CA TYR A 32 -19.14 13.04 7.59
C TYR A 32 -19.11 12.93 9.13
N PHE A 33 -18.31 12.02 9.69
CA PHE A 33 -18.14 11.88 11.14
C PHE A 33 -17.64 13.19 11.78
N TYR A 34 -16.63 13.84 11.20
CA TYR A 34 -16.15 15.13 11.69
C TYR A 34 -17.22 16.23 11.65
N ALA A 35 -18.02 16.30 10.57
CA ALA A 35 -19.10 17.27 10.45
C ALA A 35 -20.21 17.06 11.48
N ASN A 36 -20.44 15.80 11.88
CA ASN A 36 -21.43 15.43 12.90
C ASN A 36 -20.87 15.39 14.33
N HIS A 37 -19.63 15.84 14.55
CA HIS A 37 -18.96 15.81 15.86
C HIS A 37 -18.84 14.40 16.45
N GLU A 38 -18.76 13.38 15.59
CA GLU A 38 -18.55 11.99 15.96
C GLU A 38 -17.09 11.58 15.72
N GLU A 39 -16.61 10.62 16.49
CA GLU A 39 -15.26 10.08 16.30
C GLU A 39 -15.22 9.15 15.08
N PRO A 40 -14.41 9.44 14.04
CA PRO A 40 -14.32 8.57 12.87
C PRO A 40 -13.64 7.24 13.22
N PRO A 41 -14.01 6.14 12.54
CA PRO A 41 -13.33 4.86 12.74
C PRO A 41 -11.83 4.97 12.40
N GLU A 42 -11.03 4.09 13.03
CA GLU A 42 -9.60 4.03 12.75
C GLU A 42 -9.34 3.68 11.28
N ILE A 43 -8.37 4.36 10.67
CA ILE A 43 -8.00 4.11 9.27
C ILE A 43 -7.44 2.68 9.19
N PRO A 44 -8.01 1.83 8.33
CA PRO A 44 -7.49 0.50 8.09
C PRO A 44 -6.02 0.54 7.71
N LEU A 45 -5.27 -0.42 8.21
CA LEU A 45 -3.83 -0.46 8.10
C LEU A 45 -3.32 -0.37 6.66
N ILE A 46 -3.98 -1.04 5.72
CA ILE A 46 -3.68 -0.99 4.29
C ILE A 46 -3.78 0.41 3.67
N TRP A 47 -4.69 1.24 4.21
CA TRP A 47 -4.89 2.62 3.79
C TRP A 47 -4.10 3.63 4.64
N SER A 48 -3.36 3.16 5.65
CA SER A 48 -2.68 3.98 6.63
C SER A 48 -1.27 4.41 6.19
N GLN A 49 -0.89 5.67 6.47
CA GLN A 49 0.46 6.19 6.17
C GLN A 49 1.58 5.33 6.76
N ARG A 50 1.32 4.70 7.92
CA ARG A 50 2.25 3.82 8.61
C ARG A 50 2.80 2.70 7.72
N LEU A 51 1.95 2.11 6.87
CA LEU A 51 2.38 1.04 5.95
C LEU A 51 3.34 1.56 4.87
N THR A 52 3.06 2.74 4.31
CA THR A 52 3.94 3.37 3.31
C THR A 52 5.30 3.70 3.93
N ASP A 53 5.29 4.30 5.11
CA ASP A 53 6.53 4.68 5.81
C ASP A 53 7.34 3.44 6.19
N SER A 54 6.71 2.34 6.63
CA SER A 54 7.41 1.09 6.91
C SER A 54 8.00 0.47 5.64
N ASN A 55 7.27 0.47 4.52
CA ASN A 55 7.79 -0.06 3.27
C ASN A 55 8.97 0.76 2.74
N LEU A 56 8.92 2.08 2.88
CA LEU A 56 10.03 2.97 2.54
C LEU A 56 11.25 2.71 3.43
N ALA A 57 11.06 2.48 4.72
CA ALA A 57 12.14 2.14 5.64
C ALA A 57 12.77 0.78 5.29
N ILE A 58 11.98 -0.24 5.00
CA ILE A 58 12.46 -1.58 4.60
C ILE A 58 13.22 -1.50 3.27
N ALA A 59 12.69 -0.77 2.28
CA ALA A 59 13.35 -0.60 0.99
C ALA A 59 14.68 0.17 1.11
N SER A 60 14.73 1.23 1.93
CA SER A 60 15.96 1.99 2.15
C SER A 60 17.03 1.15 2.87
N LEU A 61 16.64 0.34 3.85
CA LEU A 61 17.52 -0.62 4.52
C LEU A 61 18.03 -1.70 3.55
N SER A 62 17.14 -2.27 2.71
CA SER A 62 17.50 -3.26 1.68
C SER A 62 18.57 -2.71 0.73
N LEU A 63 18.37 -1.47 0.27
CA LEU A 63 19.30 -0.80 -0.62
C LEU A 63 20.66 -0.56 0.05
N ALA A 64 20.66 -0.07 1.29
CA ALA A 64 21.88 0.17 2.05
C ALA A 64 22.70 -1.12 2.23
N LEU A 65 22.06 -2.23 2.61
CA LEU A 65 22.71 -3.53 2.76
C LEU A 65 23.24 -4.07 1.43
N THR A 66 22.50 -3.88 0.34
CA THR A 66 22.94 -4.28 -1.01
C THR A 66 24.17 -3.50 -1.46
N ILE A 67 24.20 -2.18 -1.24
CA ILE A 67 25.36 -1.33 -1.53
C ILE A 67 26.56 -1.75 -0.69
N GLN A 68 26.37 -1.95 0.63
CA GLN A 68 27.42 -2.39 1.53
C GLN A 68 28.04 -3.73 1.05
N ARG A 69 27.21 -4.69 0.66
CA ARG A 69 27.68 -5.98 0.13
C ARG A 69 28.45 -5.81 -1.18
N GLY A 70 27.99 -4.93 -2.07
CA GLY A 70 28.72 -4.60 -3.29
C GLY A 70 30.12 -4.04 -3.01
N ILE A 71 30.24 -3.12 -2.05
CA ILE A 71 31.54 -2.54 -1.65
C ILE A 71 32.45 -3.63 -1.06
N LEU A 72 31.94 -4.45 -0.13
CA LEU A 72 32.73 -5.51 0.50
C LEU A 72 33.19 -6.58 -0.51
N ALA A 73 32.34 -6.90 -1.49
CA ALA A 73 32.68 -7.83 -2.57
C ALA A 73 33.82 -7.29 -3.46
N VAL A 74 33.81 -6.00 -3.80
CA VAL A 74 34.89 -5.35 -4.55
C VAL A 74 36.20 -5.33 -3.75
N LEU A 75 36.13 -5.18 -2.42
CA LEU A 75 37.29 -5.23 -1.53
C LEU A 75 37.79 -6.66 -1.25
N GLY A 76 37.11 -7.70 -1.73
CA GLY A 76 37.48 -9.09 -1.54
C GLY A 76 37.26 -9.63 -0.12
N PHE A 77 36.38 -9.01 0.67
CA PHE A 77 36.08 -9.45 2.03
C PHE A 77 35.03 -10.58 2.02
N ASP A 78 35.33 -11.70 2.70
CA ASP A 78 34.36 -12.79 2.87
C ASP A 78 33.37 -12.45 3.99
N TRP A 79 32.15 -12.09 3.60
CA TRP A 79 31.06 -11.68 4.50
C TRP A 79 30.05 -12.81 4.78
N THR A 80 30.36 -14.06 4.41
CA THR A 80 29.38 -15.16 4.42
C THR A 80 28.73 -15.39 5.80
N LEU A 81 29.49 -15.25 6.90
CA LEU A 81 28.97 -15.47 8.25
C LEU A 81 27.92 -14.43 8.68
N PHE A 82 28.08 -13.17 8.27
CA PHE A 82 27.17 -12.09 8.61
C PHE A 82 26.03 -11.93 7.59
N SER A 83 26.19 -12.52 6.41
CA SER A 83 25.18 -12.56 5.35
C SER A 83 23.90 -13.23 5.81
N ILE A 84 24.01 -14.45 6.36
CA ILE A 84 22.86 -15.28 6.75
C ILE A 84 21.91 -14.57 7.73
N PRO A 85 22.38 -14.02 8.88
CA PRO A 85 21.47 -13.32 9.80
C PRO A 85 20.89 -12.04 9.20
N ALA A 86 21.64 -11.32 8.36
CA ALA A 86 21.12 -10.14 7.67
C ALA A 86 20.02 -10.50 6.66
N ASP A 87 20.20 -11.59 5.92
CA ASP A 87 19.22 -12.10 4.96
C ASP A 87 17.94 -12.57 5.67
N LEU A 88 18.06 -13.31 6.79
CA LEU A 88 16.91 -13.71 7.61
C LEU A 88 16.16 -12.51 8.19
N PHE A 89 16.89 -11.50 8.66
CA PHE A 89 16.30 -10.28 9.18
C PHE A 89 15.52 -9.52 8.10
N MET A 90 16.10 -9.37 6.90
CA MET A 90 15.43 -8.75 5.77
C MET A 90 14.20 -9.54 5.30
N ALA A 91 14.29 -10.87 5.24
CA ALA A 91 13.16 -11.72 4.89
C ALA A 91 11.99 -11.55 5.88
N SER A 92 12.27 -11.37 7.18
CA SER A 92 11.24 -11.12 8.19
C SER A 92 10.50 -9.80 7.97
N PHE A 93 11.22 -8.75 7.57
CA PHE A 93 10.62 -7.45 7.26
C PHE A 93 9.81 -7.47 5.98
N TRP A 94 10.30 -8.10 4.92
CA TRP A 94 9.52 -8.26 3.68
C TRP A 94 8.29 -9.13 3.90
N SER A 95 8.39 -10.20 4.70
CA SER A 95 7.22 -11.00 5.11
C SER A 95 6.17 -10.16 5.82
N TYR A 96 6.60 -9.32 6.77
CA TYR A 96 5.70 -8.40 7.47
C TYR A 96 5.07 -7.39 6.50
N SER A 97 5.84 -6.78 5.60
CA SER A 97 5.34 -5.88 4.56
C SER A 97 4.26 -6.53 3.68
N ILE A 98 4.45 -7.78 3.27
CA ILE A 98 3.46 -8.56 2.51
C ILE A 98 2.19 -8.76 3.33
N ALA A 99 2.30 -9.20 4.59
CA ALA A 99 1.15 -9.42 5.46
C ALA A 99 0.33 -8.15 5.67
N MET A 100 0.99 -7.00 5.81
CA MET A 100 0.35 -5.70 6.03
C MET A 100 -0.30 -5.17 4.74
N GLN A 101 0.32 -5.36 3.57
CA GLN A 101 -0.29 -5.05 2.28
C GLN A 101 -1.50 -5.92 1.95
N MET A 102 -1.59 -7.11 2.55
CA MET A 102 -2.75 -8.02 2.46
C MET A 102 -3.80 -7.80 3.55
N SER A 103 -3.61 -6.80 4.43
CA SER A 103 -4.51 -6.58 5.56
C SER A 103 -5.94 -6.25 5.10
N SER A 104 -6.90 -6.69 5.91
CA SER A 104 -8.32 -6.42 5.70
C SER A 104 -8.68 -4.99 6.09
N ASP A 105 -9.70 -4.45 5.43
CA ASP A 105 -10.40 -3.26 5.86
C ASP A 105 -11.82 -3.66 6.32
N LEU A 106 -12.00 -3.54 7.64
CA LEU A 106 -13.21 -3.87 8.40
C LEU A 106 -13.77 -2.62 9.08
N SER A 107 -13.38 -1.43 8.63
CA SER A 107 -13.79 -0.16 9.25
C SER A 107 -15.26 0.18 8.98
N ASP A 108 -15.83 -0.37 7.91
CA ASP A 108 -17.23 -0.27 7.54
C ASP A 108 -17.84 -1.69 7.48
N LEU A 109 -18.89 -1.93 8.27
CA LEU A 109 -19.60 -3.22 8.33
C LEU A 109 -20.50 -3.45 7.10
N GLU A 110 -20.90 -2.39 6.40
CA GLU A 110 -21.69 -2.50 5.16
C GLU A 110 -20.79 -2.82 3.96
N HIS A 111 -19.54 -2.33 3.97
CA HIS A 111 -18.56 -2.51 2.89
C HIS A 111 -17.29 -3.24 3.35
N LEU A 112 -17.47 -4.48 3.82
CA LEU A 112 -16.39 -5.34 4.30
C LEU A 112 -15.41 -5.73 3.18
N SER A 113 -14.10 -5.56 3.44
CA SER A 113 -13.05 -6.03 2.53
C SER A 113 -12.00 -6.86 3.26
N LEU A 114 -12.13 -8.19 3.16
CA LEU A 114 -11.19 -9.14 3.78
C LEU A 114 -9.79 -9.08 3.16
N ARG A 115 -9.67 -8.64 1.92
CA ARG A 115 -8.41 -8.39 1.21
C ARG A 115 -8.58 -7.16 0.34
N PRO A 116 -7.50 -6.47 -0.01
CA PRO A 116 -7.54 -5.37 -0.97
C PRO A 116 -8.23 -5.72 -2.28
N TRP A 117 -9.18 -4.88 -2.67
CA TRP A 117 -9.96 -5.05 -3.88
C TRP A 117 -9.08 -5.08 -5.14
N TYR A 118 -8.00 -4.29 -5.20
CA TYR A 118 -7.12 -4.20 -6.37
C TYR A 118 -6.28 -5.46 -6.61
N LEU A 119 -6.10 -6.30 -5.59
CA LEU A 119 -5.48 -7.62 -5.74
C LEU A 119 -6.50 -8.70 -6.14
N GLN A 120 -7.76 -8.57 -5.72
CA GLN A 120 -8.81 -9.54 -6.05
C GLN A 120 -9.41 -9.33 -7.43
N ARG A 121 -9.69 -8.07 -7.79
CA ARG A 121 -10.45 -7.68 -9.00
C ARG A 121 -9.54 -7.20 -10.13
N GLY A 122 -8.31 -6.83 -9.81
CA GLY A 122 -7.36 -6.25 -10.75
C GLY A 122 -7.72 -4.82 -11.19
N CYS A 123 -6.84 -4.20 -11.97
CA CYS A 123 -7.02 -2.81 -12.41
C CYS A 123 -8.04 -2.66 -13.55
N SER A 124 -8.41 -3.73 -14.26
CA SER A 124 -9.45 -3.65 -15.30
C SER A 124 -10.85 -3.42 -14.75
N ALA A 125 -11.13 -3.84 -13.51
CA ALA A 125 -12.44 -3.69 -12.89
C ALA A 125 -12.83 -2.22 -12.69
N ALA A 126 -11.87 -1.37 -12.32
CA ALA A 126 -12.11 0.05 -12.20
C ALA A 126 -12.23 0.76 -13.58
N LYS A 127 -11.73 0.12 -14.66
CA LYS A 127 -11.83 0.63 -16.05
C LYS A 127 -13.23 0.61 -16.60
N GLN A 128 -13.94 -0.48 -16.32
CA GLN A 128 -15.30 -0.68 -16.82
C GLN A 128 -16.26 0.33 -16.19
N GLN A 129 -16.03 0.74 -14.95
CA GLN A 129 -16.92 1.68 -14.26
C GLN A 129 -16.76 3.13 -14.73
N SER A 130 -15.54 3.58 -15.05
CA SER A 130 -15.32 4.92 -15.63
C SER A 130 -15.97 5.10 -17.02
N ALA A 131 -16.32 4.00 -17.70
CA ALA A 131 -17.02 4.04 -18.98
C ALA A 131 -18.55 4.16 -18.82
N ASP A 132 -19.13 3.58 -17.75
CA ASP A 132 -20.59 3.59 -17.48
C ASP A 132 -21.04 4.77 -16.61
N GLY A 133 -20.18 5.29 -15.73
CA GLY A 133 -20.44 6.51 -14.95
C GLY A 133 -19.60 7.66 -15.48
N GLY A 134 -20.23 8.66 -16.11
CA GLY A 134 -19.59 9.84 -16.73
C GLY A 134 -18.86 10.77 -15.76
N GLY A 135 -17.87 10.26 -15.05
CA GLY A 135 -17.00 10.98 -14.13
C GLY A 135 -15.54 10.86 -14.57
N GLU A 136 -14.87 11.99 -14.57
CA GLU A 136 -13.47 12.25 -14.93
C GLU A 136 -12.47 11.45 -14.05
N GLY A 137 -12.42 10.13 -14.26
CA GLY A 137 -11.57 9.19 -13.52
C GLY A 137 -10.14 9.13 -14.07
N GLN A 138 -9.44 10.26 -14.17
CA GLN A 138 -8.05 10.29 -14.65
C GLN A 138 -7.06 10.09 -13.49
N GLY A 139 -6.67 8.84 -13.22
CA GLY A 139 -5.49 8.57 -12.37
C GLY A 139 -5.50 7.28 -11.56
N TRP A 140 -6.67 6.63 -11.43
CA TRP A 140 -6.80 5.41 -10.62
C TRP A 140 -6.08 4.20 -11.24
N GLU A 141 -5.96 4.12 -12.58
CA GLU A 141 -5.19 3.05 -13.26
C GLU A 141 -3.73 3.06 -12.79
N SER A 142 -3.12 4.24 -12.82
CA SER A 142 -1.73 4.41 -12.41
C SER A 142 -1.55 4.10 -10.92
N ALA A 143 -2.52 4.44 -10.07
CA ALA A 143 -2.50 4.12 -8.66
C ALA A 143 -2.62 2.60 -8.40
N CYS A 144 -3.52 1.92 -9.12
CA CYS A 144 -3.70 0.48 -9.01
C CYS A 144 -2.46 -0.29 -9.46
N VAL A 145 -1.90 0.08 -10.62
CA VAL A 145 -0.67 -0.54 -11.13
C VAL A 145 0.49 -0.32 -10.17
N ARG A 146 0.64 0.88 -9.60
CA ARG A 146 1.66 1.15 -8.57
C ARG A 146 1.48 0.30 -7.31
N ALA A 147 0.25 0.12 -6.85
CA ALA A 147 -0.04 -0.70 -5.67
C ALA A 147 0.26 -2.19 -5.93
N GLN A 148 -0.14 -2.71 -7.09
CA GLN A 148 0.20 -4.08 -7.50
C GLN A 148 1.72 -4.26 -7.67
N ALA A 149 2.39 -3.29 -8.29
CA ALA A 149 3.85 -3.33 -8.45
C ALA A 149 4.56 -3.31 -7.09
N SER A 150 4.13 -2.47 -6.14
CA SER A 150 4.64 -2.46 -4.76
C SER A 150 4.54 -3.84 -4.12
N PHE A 151 3.37 -4.48 -4.23
CA PHE A 151 3.13 -5.80 -3.67
C PHE A 151 4.05 -6.87 -4.30
N VAL A 152 4.18 -6.86 -5.63
CA VAL A 152 5.06 -7.78 -6.37
C VAL A 152 6.53 -7.55 -6.00
N MET A 153 6.96 -6.30 -5.82
CA MET A 153 8.32 -6.00 -5.38
C MET A 153 8.60 -6.55 -3.98
N SER A 154 7.63 -6.48 -3.06
CA SER A 154 7.75 -7.11 -1.74
C SER A 154 7.89 -8.63 -1.83
N LEU A 155 7.18 -9.28 -2.75
CA LEU A 155 7.29 -10.74 -2.97
C LEU A 155 8.65 -11.13 -3.56
N ILE A 156 9.19 -10.35 -4.48
CA ILE A 156 10.50 -10.63 -5.12
C ILE A 156 11.65 -10.35 -4.14
N SER A 157 11.45 -9.43 -3.20
CA SER A 157 12.49 -9.04 -2.23
C SER A 157 12.53 -9.95 -0.98
N LEU A 158 11.61 -10.92 -0.88
CA LEU A 158 11.61 -11.95 0.15
C LEU A 158 12.67 -13.03 -0.15
#